data_AF-A0A1H7FQA3-F1
#
_entry.id   AF-A0A1H7FQA3-F1
#
_cell.length_a   1.000
_cell.length_b   1.000
_cell.length_c   1.000
_cell.angle_alpha   90.00
_cell.angle_beta   90.00
_cell.angle_gamma   90.00
#
_symmetry.space_group_name_H-M   'P 1'
#
loop_
_entity.id
_entity.type
_entity.pdbx_description
1 polymer ?
#
loop_
_entity_poly.entity_id
_entity_poly.type
_entity_poly.pdbx_seq_one_letter_code
_entity_poly.pdbx_strand_id
1 'polypeptide(L)'
;MRGQGYGSPERYDLVLCSHVLYHVPTAEWGGFIDRLLERVRPGGYCVLMLGAARGQNYALHRDFTQTMISSEQLIAMLEQKRLPHRAIPAMIVFSAASFEEMYTLCRFLVLENCFTAEQLAGTRRARSMI
;
A
#
# COMPACT_ATOMS: atom_id res chain seq x y z
N MET A 1 -14.41 -12.00 25.22
CA MET A 1 -15.09 -12.55 24.02
C MET A 1 -14.02 -13.02 23.04
N ARG A 2 -13.84 -14.33 22.85
CA ARG A 2 -12.89 -14.88 21.88
C ARG A 2 -13.60 -14.92 20.51
N GLY A 3 -13.18 -14.07 19.59
CA GLY A 3 -13.60 -14.16 18.19
C GLY A 3 -13.18 -15.51 17.63
N GLN A 4 -14.09 -16.19 16.92
CA GLN A 4 -13.76 -17.40 16.18
C GLN A 4 -12.66 -17.04 15.18
N GLY A 5 -11.47 -17.63 15.37
CA GLY A 5 -10.35 -17.38 14.48
C GLY A 5 -10.67 -17.93 13.09
N TYR A 6 -10.45 -17.13 12.06
CA TYR A 6 -10.42 -17.54 10.65
C TYR A 6 -9.18 -18.41 10.37
N GLY A 7 -8.97 -19.46 11.16
CA GLY A 7 -7.87 -20.40 11.03
C GLY A 7 -8.19 -21.45 9.99
N SER A 8 -8.23 -21.09 8.70
CA SER A 8 -8.17 -22.12 7.65
C SER A 8 -6.81 -22.81 7.75
N PRO A 9 -6.72 -24.15 7.82
CA PRO A 9 -5.44 -24.86 7.74
C PRO A 9 -4.83 -24.81 6.33
N GLU A 10 -5.57 -24.24 5.36
CA GLU A 10 -5.14 -24.17 3.97
C GLU A 10 -3.93 -23.26 3.78
N ARG A 11 -3.04 -23.75 2.93
CA ARG A 11 -1.92 -22.99 2.37
C ARG A 11 -2.24 -22.64 0.94
N TYR A 12 -1.82 -21.44 0.54
CA TYR A 12 -2.13 -20.84 -0.75
C TYR A 12 -0.91 -20.76 -1.64
N ASP A 13 -1.17 -20.77 -2.94
CA ASP A 13 -0.16 -20.62 -4.00
C ASP A 13 0.40 -19.20 -4.02
N LEU A 14 -0.45 -18.23 -3.66
CA LEU A 14 -0.16 -16.82 -3.57
C LEU A 14 -0.83 -16.23 -2.32
N VAL A 15 -0.04 -15.53 -1.51
CA VAL A 15 -0.53 -14.68 -0.42
C VAL A 15 -0.18 -13.24 -0.78
N LEU A 16 -1.19 -12.36 -0.83
CA LEU A 16 -1.02 -10.95 -1.18
C LEU A 16 -1.27 -10.05 0.03
N CYS A 17 -0.30 -9.21 0.35
CA CYS A 17 -0.40 -8.15 1.34
C CYS A 17 -0.22 -6.80 0.64
N SER A 18 -1.33 -6.18 0.23
CA SER A 18 -1.34 -4.96 -0.56
C SER A 18 -1.61 -3.74 0.30
N HIS A 19 -0.60 -2.88 0.52
CA HIS A 19 -0.76 -1.63 1.27
C HIS A 19 -1.30 -1.78 2.71
N VAL A 20 -1.14 -2.95 3.33
CA VAL A 20 -1.61 -3.22 4.71
C VAL A 20 -0.54 -2.86 5.75
N LEU A 21 0.75 -3.06 5.45
CA LEU A 21 1.82 -2.92 6.42
C LEU A 21 1.96 -1.50 7.00
N TYR A 22 1.43 -0.47 6.34
CA TYR A 22 1.38 0.90 6.89
C TYR A 22 0.57 1.00 8.20
N HIS A 23 -0.33 0.05 8.42
CA HIS A 23 -1.21 0.02 9.58
C HIS A 23 -0.69 -0.90 10.69
N VAL A 24 0.42 -1.60 10.44
CA VAL A 24 1.06 -2.48 11.42
C VAL A 24 2.24 -1.72 12.03
N PRO A 25 2.38 -1.65 13.37
CA PRO A 25 3.58 -1.09 13.98
C PRO A 25 4.84 -1.77 13.43
N THR A 26 5.88 -0.99 13.09
CA THR A 26 7.09 -1.51 12.43
C THR A 26 7.80 -2.59 13.24
N ALA A 27 7.77 -2.49 14.58
CA ALA A 27 8.31 -3.51 15.49
C ALA A 27 7.60 -4.87 15.38
N GLU A 28 6.34 -4.90 14.92
CA GLU A 28 5.54 -6.11 14.78
C GLU A 28 5.60 -6.72 13.37
N TRP A 29 6.22 -6.03 12.41
CA TRP A 29 6.26 -6.46 11.01
C TRP A 29 6.87 -7.84 10.83
N GLY A 30 7.93 -8.15 11.58
CA GLY A 30 8.60 -9.44 11.49
C GLY A 30 7.63 -10.60 11.77
N GLY A 31 6.91 -10.54 12.89
CA GLY A 31 5.92 -11.57 13.24
C GLY A 31 4.69 -11.55 12.34
N PHE A 32 4.28 -10.37 11.84
CA PHE A 32 3.20 -10.26 10.88
C PHE A 32 3.52 -11.00 9.57
N ILE A 33 4.73 -10.82 9.04
CA ILE A 33 5.18 -11.48 7.81
C ILE A 33 5.37 -12.98 8.02
N ASP A 34 5.87 -13.39 9.19
CA ASP A 34 5.98 -14.82 9.51
C ASP A 34 4.61 -15.51 9.42
N ARG A 35 3.55 -14.87 9.95
CA ARG A 35 2.17 -15.36 9.82
C ARG A 35 1.66 -15.42 8.37
N LEU A 36 2.06 -14.46 7.52
CA LEU A 36 1.73 -14.53 6.09
C LEU A 36 2.42 -15.71 5.42
N LEU A 37 3.71 -15.93 5.71
CA LEU A 37 4.51 -17.01 5.15
C LEU A 37 4.03 -18.39 5.60
N GLU A 38 3.50 -18.54 6.82
CA GLU A 38 2.87 -19.78 7.29
C GLU A 38 1.67 -20.21 6.41
N ARG A 39 1.04 -19.25 5.71
CA ARG A 39 -0.07 -19.50 4.79
C ARG A 39 0.39 -19.79 3.36
N VAL A 40 1.69 -19.72 3.06
CA VAL A 40 2.22 -20.01 1.73
C VAL A 40 2.56 -21.50 1.66
N ARG A 41 2.12 -22.18 0.59
CA ARG A 41 2.53 -23.58 0.35
C ARG A 41 4.01 -23.64 -0.06
N PRO A 42 4.69 -24.80 0.07
CA PRO A 42 6.02 -24.98 -0.54
C PRO A 42 6.00 -24.62 -2.03
N GLY A 43 6.92 -23.75 -2.45
CA GLY A 43 6.99 -23.24 -3.84
C GLY A 43 5.96 -22.16 -4.20
N GLY A 44 5.09 -21.75 -3.27
CA GLY A 44 4.21 -20.59 -3.45
C GLY A 44 4.93 -19.25 -3.20
N TYR A 45 4.20 -18.15 -3.38
CA TYR A 45 4.73 -16.80 -3.25
C TYR A 45 3.96 -15.97 -2.21
N CYS A 46 4.69 -15.16 -1.45
CA CYS A 46 4.15 -14.06 -0.67
C CYS A 46 4.53 -12.75 -1.36
N VAL A 47 3.54 -11.93 -1.70
CA VAL A 47 3.74 -10.62 -2.34
C VAL A 47 3.36 -9.53 -1.35
N LEU A 48 4.33 -8.67 -1.05
CA LEU A 48 4.14 -7.50 -0.21
C LEU A 48 4.22 -6.25 -1.10
N MET A 49 3.16 -5.43 -1.12
CA MET A 49 3.15 -4.17 -1.87
C MET A 49 3.19 -2.98 -0.93
N LEU A 50 4.25 -2.18 -1.06
CA LEU A 50 4.44 -0.91 -0.37
C LEU A 50 4.82 0.20 -1.36
N GLY A 51 4.59 1.42 -0.93
CA GLY A 51 4.97 2.65 -1.60
C GLY A 51 6.49 2.71 -1.66
N ALA A 52 6.99 2.95 -2.87
CA ALA A 52 8.41 3.01 -3.10
C ALA A 52 9.00 4.29 -2.48
N ALA A 53 10.23 4.22 -1.98
CA ALA A 53 11.00 5.39 -1.55
C ALA A 53 11.56 6.20 -2.74
N ARG A 54 10.75 6.39 -3.79
CA ARG A 54 11.13 7.10 -5.03
C ARG A 54 9.91 7.67 -5.74
N GLY A 55 10.16 8.59 -6.66
CA GLY A 55 9.14 9.23 -7.47
C GLY A 55 8.49 10.44 -6.80
N GLN A 56 7.64 11.14 -7.55
CA GLN A 56 7.04 12.41 -7.13
C GLN A 56 6.19 12.27 -5.86
N ASN A 57 5.41 11.18 -5.73
CA ASN A 57 4.60 10.93 -4.54
C ASN A 57 5.47 10.77 -3.28
N TYR A 58 6.59 10.05 -3.37
CA TYR A 58 7.50 9.92 -2.23
C TYR A 58 8.12 11.27 -1.83
N ALA A 59 8.56 12.07 -2.81
CA ALA A 59 9.12 13.39 -2.55
C ALA A 59 8.08 14.30 -1.85
N LEU A 60 6.86 14.33 -2.39
CA LEU A 60 5.75 15.10 -1.81
C LEU A 60 5.50 14.65 -0.36
N HIS A 61 5.29 13.37 -0.11
CA HIS A 61 4.97 12.87 1.23
C HIS A 61 6.09 13.11 2.24
N ARG A 62 7.37 12.94 1.84
CA ARG A 62 8.52 13.21 2.70
C ARG A 62 8.54 14.67 3.18
N ASP A 63 8.13 15.61 2.33
CA ASP A 63 8.13 17.03 2.67
C ASP A 63 7.01 17.38 3.68
N PHE A 64 5.97 16.53 3.81
CA PHE A 64 4.85 16.73 4.75
C PHE A 64 4.89 15.83 6.00
N THR A 65 5.59 14.70 5.95
CA THR A 65 5.68 13.78 7.10
C THR A 65 7.03 13.08 7.19
N GLN A 66 7.63 13.13 8.38
CA GLN A 66 8.87 12.43 8.71
C GLN A 66 8.64 10.97 9.13
N THR A 67 7.39 10.56 9.34
CA THR A 67 7.03 9.21 9.81
C THR A 67 6.63 8.27 8.67
N MET A 68 6.87 8.66 7.42
CA MET A 68 6.45 7.87 6.28
C MET A 68 7.16 6.52 6.24
N ILE A 69 6.34 5.47 6.25
CA ILE A 69 6.77 4.11 6.02
C ILE A 69 6.86 3.88 4.51
N SER A 70 8.00 3.37 4.05
CA SER A 70 8.24 3.06 2.64
C SER A 70 8.74 1.62 2.46
N SER A 71 8.93 1.22 1.20
CA SER A 71 9.51 -0.08 0.87
C SER A 71 10.93 -0.27 1.42
N GLU A 72 11.70 0.79 1.69
CA GLU A 72 13.08 0.68 2.20
C GLU A 72 13.13 -0.01 3.57
N GLN A 73 12.27 0.40 4.50
CA GLN A 73 12.19 -0.22 5.83
C GLN A 73 11.80 -1.69 5.73
N LEU A 74 10.94 -2.04 4.77
CA LEU A 74 10.54 -3.42 4.52
C LEU A 74 11.73 -4.24 4.01
N ILE A 75 12.45 -3.74 3.01
CA ILE A 75 13.63 -4.41 2.44
C ILE A 75 14.67 -4.64 3.53
N ALA A 76 15.03 -3.61 4.29
CA ALA A 76 16.01 -3.71 5.37
C ALA A 76 15.64 -4.77 6.42
N MET A 77 14.35 -4.87 6.77
CA MET A 77 13.88 -5.89 7.71
C MET A 77 13.90 -7.30 7.11
N LEU A 78 13.55 -7.46 5.82
CA LEU A 78 13.67 -8.75 5.13
C LEU A 78 15.13 -9.22 5.03
N GLU A 79 16.06 -8.30 4.77
CA GLU A 79 17.50 -8.53 4.78
C GLU A 79 18.00 -8.93 6.17
N GLN A 80 17.58 -8.21 7.22
CA GLN A 80 17.91 -8.53 8.61
C GLN A 80 17.44 -9.93 9.01
N LYS A 81 16.23 -10.33 8.58
CA LYS A 81 15.68 -11.67 8.80
C LYS A 81 16.30 -12.73 7.87
N ARG A 82 17.16 -12.34 6.92
CA ARG A 82 17.75 -13.20 5.90
C ARG A 82 16.70 -13.98 5.10
N LEU A 83 15.55 -13.36 4.85
CA LEU A 83 14.48 -13.95 4.05
C LEU A 83 14.83 -13.81 2.56
N PRO A 84 14.77 -14.90 1.76
CA PRO A 84 14.93 -14.80 0.32
C PRO A 84 13.82 -13.92 -0.26
N HIS A 85 14.20 -12.86 -0.95
CA HIS A 85 13.24 -11.93 -1.53
C HIS A 85 13.77 -11.32 -2.82
N ARG A 86 12.85 -10.81 -3.63
CA ARG A 86 13.14 -10.03 -4.84
C ARG A 86 12.28 -8.78 -4.82
N ALA A 87 12.91 -7.62 -4.83
CA ALA A 87 12.22 -6.36 -5.03
C ALA A 87 11.93 -6.14 -6.52
N ILE A 88 10.66 -5.95 -6.88
CA ILE A 88 10.25 -5.62 -8.24
C ILE A 88 9.72 -4.19 -8.24
N PRO A 89 10.34 -3.26 -9.00
CA PRO A 89 9.81 -1.92 -9.12
C PRO A 89 8.53 -1.95 -9.97
N ALA A 90 7.44 -1.46 -9.39
CA ALA A 90 6.21 -1.16 -10.12
C ALA A 90 6.04 0.36 -10.22
N MET A 91 5.65 0.84 -11.39
CA MET A 91 5.14 2.19 -11.57
C MET A 91 3.66 2.10 -11.90
N ILE A 92 2.83 2.71 -11.06
CA ILE A 92 1.41 2.89 -11.34
C ILE A 92 1.27 4.27 -11.95
N VAL A 93 1.12 4.31 -13.27
CA VAL A 93 0.90 5.55 -14.03
C VAL A 93 -0.46 5.46 -14.67
N PHE A 94 -1.28 6.48 -14.43
CA PHE A 94 -2.50 6.72 -15.19
C PHE A 94 -2.24 7.89 -16.12
N SER A 95 -2.63 7.75 -17.38
CA SER A 95 -2.66 8.84 -18.35
C SER A 95 -4.06 8.93 -18.93
N ALA A 96 -4.42 10.14 -19.37
CA ALA A 96 -5.70 10.44 -19.99
C ALA A 96 -5.46 11.49 -21.09
N ALA A 97 -6.26 11.46 -22.14
CA ALA A 97 -6.16 12.41 -23.24
C ALA A 97 -6.78 13.77 -22.88
N SER A 98 -7.65 13.80 -21.88
CA SER A 98 -8.31 15.00 -21.38
C SER A 98 -8.34 15.06 -19.85
N PHE A 99 -8.61 16.26 -19.33
CA PHE A 99 -8.83 16.46 -17.90
C PHE A 99 -10.06 15.70 -17.40
N GLU A 100 -11.11 15.65 -18.21
CA GLU A 100 -12.39 14.99 -17.93
C GLU A 100 -12.23 13.47 -17.77
N GLU A 101 -11.39 12.87 -18.62
CA GLU A 101 -11.01 11.46 -18.52
C GLU A 101 -10.19 11.20 -17.26
N MET A 102 -9.17 12.02 -16.99
CA MET A 102 -8.38 11.90 -15.75
C MET A 102 -9.27 12.09 -14.51
N TYR A 103 -10.20 13.03 -14.54
CA TYR A 103 -11.15 13.26 -13.46
C TYR A 103 -12.05 12.04 -13.23
N THR A 104 -12.50 11.39 -14.30
CA THR A 104 -13.31 10.18 -14.23
C THR A 104 -12.50 9.00 -13.69
N LEU A 105 -11.27 8.81 -14.16
CA LEU A 105 -10.34 7.80 -13.65
C LEU A 105 -10.03 8.04 -12.16
N CYS A 106 -9.72 9.27 -11.78
CA CYS A 106 -9.52 9.63 -10.38
C CYS A 106 -10.78 9.38 -9.55
N ARG A 107 -11.99 9.65 -10.04
CA ARG A 107 -13.22 9.30 -9.31
C ARG A 107 -13.44 7.79 -9.16
N PHE A 108 -12.97 7.00 -10.12
CA PHE A 108 -13.01 5.54 -10.04
C PHE A 108 -11.95 4.99 -9.06
N LEU A 109 -10.78 5.63 -9.00
CA LEU A 109 -9.64 5.21 -8.17
C LEU A 109 -9.65 5.81 -6.76
N VAL A 110 -10.27 6.98 -6.58
CA VAL A 110 -10.48 7.64 -5.31
C VAL A 110 -11.75 7.08 -4.70
N LEU A 111 -11.55 6.07 -3.86
CA LEU A 111 -12.18 5.95 -2.54
C LEU A 111 -13.68 6.19 -2.52
N GLU A 112 -14.46 5.11 -2.64
CA GLU A 112 -15.81 5.10 -2.04
C GLU A 112 -15.70 5.66 -0.60
N ASN A 113 -16.31 6.82 -0.36
CA ASN A 113 -16.49 7.47 0.95
C ASN A 113 -15.31 8.19 1.62
N CYS A 114 -14.18 8.51 0.97
CA CYS A 114 -13.13 9.29 1.65
C CYS A 114 -13.34 10.80 1.66
N PHE A 115 -14.23 11.32 0.82
CA PHE A 115 -14.60 12.73 0.84
C PHE A 115 -16.12 12.87 0.86
N THR A 116 -16.62 13.74 1.74
CA THR A 116 -18.02 14.16 1.69
C THR A 116 -18.26 15.01 0.43
N ALA A 117 -19.51 15.10 -0.01
CA ALA A 117 -19.89 16.00 -1.11
C ALA A 117 -19.43 17.45 -0.87
N GLU A 118 -19.37 17.86 0.39
CA GLU A 118 -18.91 19.19 0.82
C GLU A 118 -17.40 19.39 0.63
N GLN A 119 -16.58 18.40 1.00
CA GLN A 119 -15.13 18.43 0.78
C GLN A 119 -14.78 18.44 -0.72
N LEU A 120 -15.55 17.70 -1.53
CA LEU A 120 -15.45 17.73 -2.99
C LEU A 120 -15.87 19.07 -3.61
N ALA A 121 -16.83 19.78 -3.01
CA ALA A 121 -17.22 21.11 -3.46
C ALA A 121 -16.16 22.17 -3.11
N GLY A 122 -15.47 22.01 -1.98
CA GLY A 122 -14.39 22.91 -1.54
C GLY A 122 -13.19 22.93 -2.48
N THR A 123 -12.79 21.78 -3.03
CA THR A 123 -11.66 21.70 -3.99
C THR A 123 -11.96 22.36 -5.33
N ARG A 124 -13.24 22.50 -5.71
CA ARG A 124 -13.65 23.27 -6.90
C ARG A 124 -13.57 24.79 -6.68
N ARG A 125 -13.74 25.29 -5.45
CA ARG A 125 -13.66 26.72 -5.12
C ARG A 125 -12.24 27.26 -5.04
N ALA A 126 -11.26 26.42 -4.72
CA ALA A 126 -9.84 26.83 -4.69
C ALA A 126 -9.25 27.16 -6.09
N ARG A 127 -10.00 26.95 -7.18
CA ARG A 127 -9.59 27.26 -8.56
C ARG A 127 -9.83 28.71 -9.00
N SER A 128 -10.40 29.58 -8.17
CA SER A 128 -10.62 30.99 -8.54
C SER A 128 -9.54 31.96 -8.04
N MET A 129 -8.38 31.46 -7.57
CA MET A 129 -7.27 32.28 -7.05
C MET A 129 -5.89 31.89 -7.61
N ILE A 130 -5.84 31.29 -8.81
CA ILE A 130 -4.62 31.20 -9.62
C ILE A 130 -4.95 31.71 -11.02
#